data_AF-A0A545U3U8-F1
#
_entry.id   AF-A0A545U3U8-F1
#
_cell.length_a   1.000
_cell.length_b   1.000
_cell.length_c   1.000
_cell.angle_alpha   90.00
_cell.angle_beta   90.00
_cell.angle_gamma   90.00
#
_symmetry.space_group_name_H-M   'P 1'
#
loop_
_entity.id
_entity.type
_entity.pdbx_description
1 polymer ?
#
loop_
_entity_poly.entity_id
_entity_poly.type
_entity_poly.pdbx_seq_one_letter_code
_entity_poly.pdbx_strand_id
1 'polypeptide(L)'
;MAVIPITQLALQRSKRQLHTALQQRDWHDIKRVDLRLAACLESAATDPHRDRRHLLHELREILGLYGRVVETCRSEVNALVDTGRSS
;
A
#
# COMPACT_ATOMS: atom_id res chain seq x y z
N MET A 1 13.52 -1.81 -24.31
CA MET A 1 13.60 -1.08 -23.03
C MET A 1 12.27 -0.36 -22.85
N ALA A 2 11.42 -0.78 -21.91
CA ALA A 2 10.16 -0.10 -21.65
C ALA A 2 10.44 1.10 -20.74
N VAL A 3 10.24 2.31 -21.25
CA VAL A 3 10.33 3.53 -20.45
C VAL A 3 9.13 3.54 -19.52
N ILE A 4 9.35 3.42 -18.20
CA ILE A 4 8.28 3.48 -17.22
C ILE A 4 7.89 4.96 -17.03
N PRO A 5 6.62 5.34 -17.23
CA PRO A 5 6.11 6.68 -16.99
C PRO A 5 6.34 7.14 -15.55
N ILE A 6 6.52 8.45 -15.38
CA ILE A 6 6.78 9.09 -14.08
C ILE A 6 5.63 8.81 -13.10
N THR A 7 4.39 8.74 -13.58
CA THR A 7 3.20 8.40 -12.79
C THR A 7 3.29 6.99 -12.19
N GLN A 8 3.75 6.01 -12.96
CA GLN A 8 3.97 4.64 -12.49
C GLN A 8 5.17 4.53 -11.55
N LEU A 9 6.22 5.33 -11.76
CA LEU A 9 7.32 5.43 -10.79
C LEU A 9 6.87 6.03 -9.45
N ALA A 10 6.00 7.04 -9.47
CA ALA A 10 5.43 7.62 -8.26
C ALA A 10 4.55 6.60 -7.50
N LEU A 11 3.73 5.83 -8.22
CA LEU A 11 2.94 4.72 -7.68
C LEU A 11 3.84 3.69 -6.98
N GLN A 12 4.90 3.23 -7.66
CA GLN A 12 5.87 2.29 -7.10
C GLN A 12 6.53 2.79 -5.82
N ARG A 13 6.92 4.07 -5.79
CA ARG A 13 7.53 4.69 -4.60
C ARG A 13 6.55 4.74 -3.44
N SER A 14 5.30 5.17 -3.69
CA SER A 14 4.27 5.24 -2.65
C SER A 14 3.93 3.85 -2.11
N LYS A 15 3.90 2.82 -2.98
CA LYS A 15 3.71 1.42 -2.57
C LYS A 15 4.83 0.94 -1.63
N ARG A 16 6.09 1.26 -1.95
CA ARG A 16 7.23 0.94 -1.08
C ARG A 16 7.14 1.66 0.26
N GLN A 17 6.71 2.91 0.28
CA GLN A 17 6.47 3.65 1.52
C GLN A 17 5.40 2.97 2.38
N LEU A 18 4.31 2.49 1.78
CA LEU A 18 3.25 1.79 2.51
C LEU A 18 3.77 0.48 3.11
N HIS A 19 4.59 -0.25 2.34
CA HIS A 19 5.26 -1.44 2.84
C HIS A 19 6.14 -1.15 4.06
N THR A 20 6.96 -0.09 4.01
CA THR A 20 7.81 0.31 5.13
C THR A 20 6.99 0.73 6.35
N ALA A 21 5.94 1.53 6.16
CA ALA A 21 5.05 1.95 7.25
C ALA A 21 4.37 0.74 7.92
N LEU A 22 3.96 -0.25 7.13
CA LEU A 22 3.41 -1.51 7.65
C LEU A 22 4.46 -2.32 8.45
N GLN A 23 5.70 -2.41 7.98
CA GLN A 23 6.78 -3.08 8.71
C GLN A 23 7.08 -2.40 10.05
N GLN A 24 6.97 -1.08 10.11
CA GLN A 24 7.16 -0.29 11.32
C GLN A 24 5.93 -0.26 12.23
N ARG A 25 4.79 -0.82 11.79
CA ARG A 25 3.48 -0.74 12.46
C ARG A 25 3.07 0.71 12.77
N ASP A 26 3.50 1.66 11.94
CA ASP A 26 3.13 3.07 12.08
C ASP A 26 1.77 3.31 11.42
N TRP A 27 0.70 3.16 12.22
CA TRP A 27 -0.69 3.34 11.76
C TRP A 27 -0.98 4.74 11.21
N HIS A 28 -0.30 5.76 11.72
CA HIS A 28 -0.47 7.13 11.25
C HIS A 28 0.16 7.28 9.86
N ASP A 29 1.36 6.75 9.67
CA ASP A 29 2.03 6.79 8.37
C ASP A 29 1.36 5.89 7.33
N ILE A 30 0.84 4.72 7.73
CA ILE A 30 0.02 3.86 6.85
C ILE A 30 -1.15 4.65 6.27
N LYS A 31 -1.93 5.36 7.10
CA LYS A 31 -3.07 6.17 6.64
C LYS A 31 -2.64 7.31 5.72
N ARG A 32 -1.54 8.00 6.05
CA ARG A 32 -1.00 9.10 5.23
C ARG A 32 -0.55 8.61 3.86
N VAL A 33 0.19 7.51 3.83
CA VAL A 33 0.72 6.93 2.59
C VAL A 33 -0.39 6.31 1.75
N ASP A 34 -1.42 5.74 2.36
CA ASP A 34 -2.62 5.22 1.68
C ASP A 34 -3.30 6.29 0.80
N LEU A 35 -3.57 7.46 1.37
CA LEU A 35 -4.16 8.59 0.62
C LEU A 35 -3.28 9.00 -0.57
N ARG A 36 -1.96 9.03 -0.36
CA ARG A 36 -1.00 9.34 -1.43
C ARG A 36 -0.98 8.25 -2.50
N LEU A 37 -1.05 6.98 -2.09
CA LEU A 37 -1.04 5.84 -2.99
C LEU A 37 -2.26 5.86 -3.91
N ALA A 38 -3.44 6.19 -3.37
CA ALA A 38 -4.66 6.36 -4.16
C ALA A 38 -4.52 7.46 -5.23
N ALA A 39 -3.96 8.62 -4.86
CA ALA A 39 -3.71 9.71 -5.81
C ALA A 39 -2.70 9.32 -6.90
N CYS A 40 -1.63 8.59 -6.54
CA CYS A 40 -0.66 8.09 -7.50
C CYS A 40 -1.27 7.03 -8.43
N LEU A 41 -2.17 6.18 -7.93
CA LEU A 41 -2.86 5.17 -8.72
C LEU A 41 -3.76 5.81 -9.77
N GLU A 42 -4.56 6.81 -9.38
CA GLU A 42 -5.39 7.58 -10.31
C GLU A 42 -4.56 8.24 -11.41
N SER A 43 -3.44 8.85 -11.02
CA SER A 43 -2.50 9.48 -11.97
C SER A 43 -1.90 8.45 -12.94
N ALA A 44 -1.51 7.26 -12.45
CA ALA A 44 -0.97 6.19 -13.29
C ALA A 44 -2.02 5.52 -14.19
N ALA A 45 -3.29 5.48 -13.75
CA ALA A 45 -4.39 4.92 -14.52
C ALA A 45 -4.83 5.84 -15.67
N THR A 46 -4.77 7.15 -15.45
CA THR A 46 -5.14 8.18 -16.44
C THR A 46 -3.99 8.56 -17.37
N ASP A 47 -2.74 8.14 -17.07
CA ASP A 47 -1.57 8.41 -17.91
C ASP A 47 -1.75 7.78 -19.32
N PRO A 48 -1.64 8.59 -20.41
CA PRO A 48 -1.78 8.11 -21.77
C PRO A 48 -0.63 7.21 -22.23
N HIS A 49 0.53 7.31 -21.58
CA HIS A 49 1.73 6.53 -21.86
C HIS A 49 1.91 5.35 -20.89
N ARG A 50 0.88 5.03 -20.08
CA ARG A 50 0.96 3.93 -19.12
C ARG A 50 1.32 2.59 -19.77
N ASP A 51 2.27 1.89 -19.16
CA ASP A 51 2.43 0.47 -19.37
C ASP A 51 1.33 -0.26 -18.60
N ARG A 52 0.32 -0.74 -19.32
CA ARG A 52 -0.85 -1.43 -18.74
C ARG A 52 -0.48 -2.72 -18.03
N ARG A 53 0.48 -3.49 -18.55
CA ARG A 53 0.89 -4.76 -17.93
C ARG A 53 1.58 -4.49 -16.61
N HIS A 54 2.48 -3.51 -16.62
CA HIS A 54 3.18 -3.06 -15.43
C HIS A 54 2.20 -2.49 -14.39
N LEU A 55 1.23 -1.66 -14.81
CA LEU A 55 0.22 -1.09 -13.91
C LEU A 55 -0.63 -2.18 -13.23
N LEU A 56 -1.06 -3.20 -13.98
CA LEU A 56 -1.84 -4.31 -13.44
C LEU A 56 -1.02 -5.15 -12.44
N HIS A 57 0.28 -5.32 -12.69
CA HIS A 57 1.18 -5.95 -11.74
C HIS A 57 1.25 -5.15 -10.43
N GLU A 58 1.47 -3.84 -10.51
CA GLU A 58 1.51 -2.96 -9.34
C GLU A 58 0.20 -2.97 -8.55
N LEU A 59 -0.96 -2.95 -9.22
CA LEU A 59 -2.29 -3.08 -8.60
C LEU A 59 -2.43 -4.37 -7.79
N ARG A 60 -1.99 -5.51 -8.34
CA ARG A 60 -2.03 -6.79 -7.64
C ARG A 60 -1.19 -6.76 -6.36
N GLU A 61 0.01 -6.18 -6.42
CA GLU A 61 0.87 -6.06 -5.26
C GLU A 61 0.30 -5.10 -4.19
N ILE A 62 -0.36 -4.02 -4.62
CA ILE A 62 -1.07 -3.09 -3.73
C ILE A 62 -2.23 -3.80 -3.00
N LEU A 63 -3.03 -4.59 -3.70
CA LEU A 63 -4.09 -5.40 -3.06
C LEU A 63 -3.52 -6.39 -2.04
N GLY A 64 -2.41 -7.04 -2.37
CA GLY A 64 -1.70 -7.91 -1.43
C GLY A 64 -1.15 -7.17 -0.20
N LEU A 65 -0.74 -5.91 -0.36
CA LEU A 65 -0.35 -5.04 0.76
C LEU A 65 -1.54 -4.73 1.68
N TYR A 66 -2.70 -4.38 1.14
CA TYR A 66 -3.90 -4.15 1.95
C TYR A 66 -4.36 -5.40 2.70
N GLY A 67 -4.26 -6.58 2.08
CA GLY A 67 -4.50 -7.85 2.78
C GLY A 67 -3.64 -7.98 4.04
N ARG A 68 -2.34 -7.72 3.91
CA ARG A 68 -1.39 -7.74 5.04
C ARG A 68 -1.69 -6.66 6.09
N VAL A 69 -2.13 -5.46 5.68
CA VAL A 69 -2.56 -4.41 6.62
C VAL A 69 -3.71 -4.93 7.49
N VAL A 70 -4.75 -5.49 6.87
CA VAL A 70 -5.94 -6.02 7.58
C VAL A 70 -5.56 -7.17 8.51
N GLU A 71 -4.73 -8.10 8.05
CA GLU A 71 -4.23 -9.21 8.88
C GLU A 71 -3.44 -8.70 10.10
N THR A 72 -2.57 -7.70 9.89
CA THR A 72 -1.79 -7.08 10.97
C THR A 72 -2.73 -6.37 11.96
N CYS A 73 -3.70 -5.58 11.49
CA CYS A 73 -4.69 -4.96 12.36
C CYS A 73 -5.46 -5.99 13.20
N ARG A 74 -5.90 -7.10 12.58
CA ARG A 74 -6.60 -8.17 13.31
C ARG A 74 -5.72 -8.80 14.38
N SER A 75 -4.44 -9.03 14.07
CA SER A 75 -3.48 -9.57 15.04
C SER A 75 -3.30 -8.64 16.24
N GLU A 76 -3.19 -7.33 16.02
CA GLU A 76 -3.10 -6.33 17.11
C GLU A 76 -4.36 -6.31 17.97
N VAL A 77 -5.54 -6.30 17.35
CA VAL A 77 -6.81 -6.31 18.07
C VAL A 77 -6.92 -7.56 18.95
N ASN A 78 -6.59 -8.73 18.41
CA ASN A 78 -6.61 -9.98 19.19
C ASN A 78 -5.64 -9.92 20.37
N ALA A 79 -4.41 -9.42 20.18
CA ALA A 79 -3.44 -9.28 21.26
C ALA A 79 -3.93 -8.35 22.38
N LEU A 80 -4.63 -7.27 22.03
CA LEU A 80 -5.24 -6.36 23.02
C LEU A 80 -6.39 -7.03 23.78
N VAL A 81 -7.26 -7.80 23.10
CA VAL A 81 -8.35 -8.54 23.74
C VAL A 81 -7.82 -9.62 24.68
N ASP A 82 -6.76 -10.34 24.29
CA ASP A 82 -6.15 -11.40 25.11
C ASP A 82 -5.49 -10.82 26.38
N THR A 83 -4.89 -9.63 26.28
CA THR A 83 -4.34 -8.92 27.44
C THR A 83 -5.43 -8.43 28.39
N GLY A 84 -6.56 -7.94 27.85
CA GLY A 84 -7.71 -7.47 28.64
C GLY A 84 -8.51 -8.59 29.32
N ARG A 85 -8.41 -9.84 28.88
CA ARG A 85 -9.03 -11.02 29.54
C ARG A 85 -8.19 -11.59 30.69
N SER A 86 -6.92 -11.18 30.78
CA SER A 86 -5.96 -11.71 31.77
C SER A 86 -5.76 -10.76 32.97
N SER A 87 -6.53 -9.67 33.04
CA SER A 87 -6.60 -8.71 34.16
C SER A 87 -7.99 -8.72 34.78
#